data_AF-A0A2R6J4R6-F1
#
_entry.id   AF-A0A2R6J4R6-F1
#
_cell.length_a   1.000
_cell.length_b   1.000
_cell.length_c   1.000
_cell.angle_alpha   90.00
_cell.angle_beta   90.00
_cell.angle_gamma   90.00
#
_symmetry.space_group_name_H-M   'P 1'
#
loop_
_entity.id
_entity.type
_entity.pdbx_description
1 polymer ?
#
loop_
_entity_poly.entity_id
_entity_poly.type
_entity_poly.pdbx_seq_one_letter_code
_entity_poly.pdbx_strand_id
1 'polypeptide(L)'
;MTADPSGTEEPSPYERTLAELEARTGELMKAGWQVATVPAAHVTAEPPDAGDSDRFGYVYVAPGSAEEPFREAFEAGTFDAFELFRRTVGGTEFLLTELTDPEGEVAILLAGGVGNGDREAVRRAAEAEGAMYTHVQLLDYTHLGSFRHDPGPFFDAGNGRGNGGRDDG
;
A
#
# COMPACT_ATOMS: atom_id res chain seq x y z
N MET A 1 -5.62 -31.94 37.35
CA MET A 1 -4.80 -30.75 37.67
C MET A 1 -3.78 -30.65 36.55
N THR A 2 -3.94 -29.85 35.50
CA THR A 2 -4.94 -28.83 35.17
C THR A 2 -4.84 -28.67 33.66
N ALA A 3 -5.96 -28.71 32.94
CA ALA A 3 -6.00 -28.07 31.63
C ALA A 3 -6.12 -26.58 31.89
N ASP A 4 -5.24 -25.77 31.31
CA ASP A 4 -5.43 -24.32 31.19
C ASP A 4 -5.99 -24.03 29.80
N PRO A 5 -7.29 -23.69 29.67
CA PRO A 5 -7.86 -23.26 28.40
C PRO A 5 -7.98 -21.73 28.41
N SER A 6 -6.94 -21.00 28.01
CA SER A 6 -7.00 -19.57 27.64
C SER A 6 -5.67 -19.11 27.03
N GLY A 7 -5.39 -19.52 25.80
CA GLY A 7 -4.34 -18.89 24.99
C GLY A 7 -5.00 -18.04 23.92
N THR A 8 -5.35 -16.79 24.22
CA THR A 8 -5.54 -15.81 23.14
C THR A 8 -4.15 -15.51 22.59
N GLU A 9 -3.76 -16.19 21.51
CA GLU A 9 -2.59 -15.81 20.73
C GLU A 9 -2.78 -14.34 20.30
N GLU A 10 -1.84 -13.47 20.68
CA GLU A 10 -1.90 -12.08 20.20
C GLU A 10 -1.73 -12.10 18.67
N PRO A 11 -2.55 -11.33 17.93
CA PRO A 11 -2.43 -11.29 16.47
C PRO A 11 -1.04 -10.81 16.07
N SER A 12 -0.45 -11.49 15.09
CA SER A 12 0.83 -11.13 14.49
C SER A 12 0.79 -9.71 13.90
N PRO A 13 1.95 -9.05 13.71
CA PRO A 13 1.99 -7.71 13.15
C PRO A 13 1.31 -7.58 11.78
N TYR A 14 1.40 -8.63 10.97
CA TYR A 14 0.71 -8.71 9.69
C TYR A 14 -0.81 -8.84 9.88
N GLU A 15 -1.28 -9.73 10.76
CA GLU A 15 -2.71 -9.86 11.07
C GLU A 15 -3.30 -8.55 11.63
N ARG A 16 -2.53 -7.79 12.43
CA ARG A 16 -2.97 -6.46 12.88
C ARG A 16 -3.07 -5.45 11.75
N THR A 17 -2.23 -5.57 10.72
CA THR A 17 -2.29 -4.71 9.51
C THR A 17 -3.50 -5.08 8.66
N LEU A 18 -3.81 -6.38 8.54
CA LEU A 18 -5.03 -6.85 7.88
C LEU A 18 -6.30 -6.43 8.63
N ALA A 19 -6.30 -6.49 9.97
CA ALA A 19 -7.42 -5.99 10.76
C ALA A 19 -7.64 -4.48 10.58
N GLU A 20 -6.56 -3.70 10.42
CA GLU A 20 -6.65 -2.27 10.12
C GLU A 20 -7.20 -2.02 8.71
N LEU A 21 -6.71 -2.77 7.71
CA LEU A 21 -7.26 -2.78 6.35
C LEU A 21 -8.78 -3.06 6.36
N GLU A 22 -9.21 -4.11 7.06
CA GLU A 22 -10.62 -4.49 7.17
C GLU A 22 -11.46 -3.40 7.86
N ALA A 23 -10.95 -2.81 8.95
CA ALA A 23 -11.63 -1.73 9.65
C ALA A 23 -11.85 -0.52 8.75
N ARG A 24 -10.81 -0.06 8.04
CA ARG A 24 -10.89 1.07 7.11
C ARG A 24 -11.80 0.80 5.93
N THR A 25 -11.70 -0.41 5.36
CA THR A 25 -12.62 -0.86 4.30
C THR A 25 -14.08 -0.78 4.75
N GLY A 26 -14.36 -1.27 5.96
CA GLY A 26 -15.71 -1.23 6.53
C GLY A 26 -16.22 0.18 6.82
N GLU A 27 -15.35 1.11 7.21
CA GLU A 27 -15.70 2.52 7.41
C GLU A 27 -16.09 3.20 6.08
N LEU A 28 -15.26 3.03 5.05
CA LEU A 28 -15.49 3.60 3.71
C LEU A 28 -16.75 3.01 3.06
N MET A 29 -16.92 1.69 3.09
CA MET A 29 -18.12 1.04 2.55
C MET A 29 -19.40 1.50 3.27
N LYS A 30 -19.36 1.71 4.60
CA LYS A 30 -20.51 2.27 5.35
C LYS A 30 -20.81 3.71 4.95
N ALA A 31 -19.79 4.46 4.53
CA ALA A 31 -19.94 5.81 4.02
C ALA A 31 -20.41 5.85 2.56
N GLY A 32 -20.58 4.70 1.89
CA GLY A 32 -21.09 4.59 0.51
C GLY A 32 -20.02 4.42 -0.55
N TRP A 33 -18.74 4.32 -0.16
CA TRP A 33 -17.63 4.27 -1.11
C TRP A 33 -17.50 2.91 -1.78
N GLN A 34 -17.07 2.93 -3.05
CA GLN A 34 -16.53 1.76 -3.73
C GLN A 34 -15.10 1.53 -3.25
N VAL A 35 -14.80 0.33 -2.73
CA VAL A 35 -13.49 0.04 -2.14
C VAL A 35 -12.90 -1.24 -2.72
N ALA A 36 -11.68 -1.14 -3.23
CA ALA A 36 -10.84 -2.29 -3.56
C ALA A 36 -9.71 -2.45 -2.54
N THR A 37 -9.38 -3.69 -2.19
CA THR A 37 -8.33 -4.00 -1.23
C THR A 37 -7.25 -4.88 -1.85
N VAL A 38 -6.00 -4.58 -1.52
CA VAL A 38 -4.83 -5.35 -1.95
C VAL A 38 -4.04 -5.77 -0.70
N PRO A 39 -4.33 -6.94 -0.12
CA PRO A 39 -3.49 -7.54 0.90
C PRO A 39 -2.26 -8.15 0.22
N ALA A 40 -1.25 -7.33 -0.01
CA ALA A 40 -0.04 -7.71 -0.73
C ALA A 40 0.77 -8.72 0.08
N ALA A 41 1.27 -9.76 -0.60
CA ALA A 41 2.15 -10.74 0.02
C ALA A 41 3.48 -10.12 0.46
N HIS A 42 3.93 -9.10 -0.28
CA HIS A 42 5.18 -8.40 -0.05
C HIS A 42 5.16 -7.00 -0.64
N VAL A 43 5.91 -6.08 -0.02
CA VAL A 43 6.20 -4.75 -0.58
C VAL A 43 7.70 -4.59 -0.74
N THR A 44 8.18 -4.32 -1.95
CA THR A 44 9.60 -4.09 -2.23
C THR A 44 9.87 -2.59 -2.40
N ALA A 45 10.95 -2.09 -1.80
CA ALA A 45 11.50 -0.77 -2.13
C ALA A 45 12.45 -0.90 -3.32
N GLU A 46 11.99 -0.56 -4.52
CA GLU A 46 12.73 -0.69 -5.78
C GLU A 46 13.36 0.66 -6.18
N PRO A 47 14.69 0.80 -6.13
CA PRO A 47 15.37 1.99 -6.67
C PRO A 47 15.37 1.99 -8.21
N PRO A 48 15.67 3.12 -8.87
CA PRO A 48 15.65 3.23 -10.34
C PRO A 48 16.54 2.22 -11.09
N ASP A 49 17.64 1.79 -10.47
CA ASP A 49 18.58 0.82 -11.05
C ASP A 49 18.15 -0.64 -10.77
N ALA A 50 16.97 -0.87 -10.19
CA ALA A 50 16.47 -2.21 -9.89
C ALA A 50 15.76 -2.83 -11.10
N GLY A 51 16.36 -3.90 -11.64
CA GLY A 51 15.75 -4.71 -12.69
C GLY A 51 15.84 -4.10 -14.09
N ASP A 52 14.90 -4.48 -14.95
CA ASP A 52 14.90 -4.14 -16.39
C ASP A 52 14.05 -2.89 -16.73
N SER A 53 13.46 -2.23 -15.72
CA SER A 53 12.64 -1.02 -15.93
C SER A 53 13.20 0.16 -15.14
N ASP A 54 13.12 1.36 -15.70
CA ASP A 54 13.54 2.61 -15.04
C ASP A 54 12.57 3.08 -13.92
N ARG A 55 11.66 2.20 -13.46
CA ARG A 55 10.66 2.51 -12.43
C ARG A 55 11.30 2.45 -11.04
N PHE A 56 10.86 3.32 -10.15
CA PHE A 56 11.28 3.31 -8.75
C PHE A 56 10.10 3.57 -7.83
N GLY A 57 10.16 3.06 -6.60
CA GLY A 57 9.12 3.29 -5.61
C GLY A 57 8.83 2.05 -4.77
N TYR A 58 7.61 1.94 -4.27
CA TYR A 58 7.14 0.76 -3.54
C TYR A 58 6.29 -0.13 -4.43
N VAL A 59 6.69 -1.39 -4.57
CA VAL A 59 5.99 -2.38 -5.40
C VAL A 59 5.23 -3.35 -4.51
N TYR A 60 3.90 -3.32 -4.60
CA TYR A 60 2.98 -4.20 -3.89
C TYR A 60 2.66 -5.42 -4.76
N VAL A 61 3.02 -6.61 -4.28
CA VAL A 61 2.71 -7.88 -4.95
C VAL A 61 1.32 -8.36 -4.53
N ALA A 62 0.34 -8.07 -5.37
CA ALA A 62 -1.07 -8.38 -5.17
C ALA A 62 -1.37 -9.89 -5.40
N PRO A 63 -2.29 -10.47 -4.61
CA PRO A 63 -2.86 -11.77 -4.95
C PRO A 63 -3.75 -11.65 -6.20
N GLY A 64 -3.84 -12.71 -7.01
CA GLY A 64 -4.66 -12.70 -8.24
C GLY A 64 -6.14 -12.39 -8.00
N SER A 65 -6.67 -12.70 -6.81
CA SER A 65 -8.05 -12.35 -6.43
C SER A 65 -8.30 -10.84 -6.32
N ALA A 66 -7.25 -10.03 -6.19
CA ALA A 66 -7.35 -8.58 -6.12
C ALA A 66 -7.31 -7.92 -7.51
N GLU A 67 -7.03 -8.66 -8.59
CA GLU A 67 -6.85 -8.07 -9.93
C GLU A 67 -8.09 -7.33 -10.43
N GLU A 68 -9.22 -8.03 -10.58
CA GLU A 68 -10.43 -7.44 -11.14
C GLU A 68 -10.95 -6.27 -10.30
N PRO A 69 -11.12 -6.39 -8.96
CA PRO A 69 -11.55 -5.27 -8.13
C PRO A 69 -10.61 -4.07 -8.19
N PHE A 70 -9.29 -4.33 -8.23
CA PHE A 70 -8.30 -3.27 -8.37
C PHE A 70 -8.47 -2.54 -9.69
N ARG A 71 -8.54 -3.26 -10.82
CA ARG A 71 -8.68 -2.63 -12.15
C ARG A 71 -9.94 -1.78 -12.24
N GLU A 72 -11.07 -2.30 -11.76
CA GLU A 72 -12.34 -1.57 -11.76
C GLU A 72 -12.24 -0.25 -10.98
N ALA A 73 -11.70 -0.30 -9.75
CA ALA A 73 -11.52 0.90 -8.94
C ALA A 73 -10.48 1.86 -9.57
N PHE A 74 -9.38 1.32 -10.08
CA PHE A 74 -8.29 2.08 -10.69
C PHE A 74 -8.76 2.83 -11.94
N GLU A 75 -9.62 2.20 -12.75
CA GLU A 75 -10.25 2.81 -13.92
C GLU A 75 -11.26 3.90 -13.58
N ALA A 76 -11.96 3.76 -12.46
CA ALA A 76 -12.98 4.71 -12.02
C ALA A 76 -12.41 5.95 -11.30
N GLY A 77 -11.26 5.82 -10.63
CA GLY A 77 -10.73 6.85 -9.74
C GLY A 77 -9.47 7.57 -10.24
N THR A 78 -9.29 8.79 -9.76
CA THR A 78 -8.11 9.63 -10.00
C THR A 78 -7.12 9.63 -8.83
N PHE A 79 -7.57 9.30 -7.62
CA PHE A 79 -6.77 9.09 -6.41
C PHE A 79 -5.88 10.28 -6.04
N ASP A 80 -6.47 11.47 -6.01
CA ASP A 80 -5.85 12.75 -5.73
C ASP A 80 -5.37 12.92 -4.28
N ALA A 81 -5.87 12.09 -3.35
CA ALA A 81 -5.45 12.09 -1.95
C ALA A 81 -5.01 10.71 -1.47
N PHE A 82 -4.06 10.68 -0.54
CA PHE A 82 -3.65 9.44 0.14
C PHE A 82 -3.37 9.62 1.62
N GLU A 83 -3.58 8.55 2.38
CA GLU A 83 -3.14 8.39 3.77
C GLU A 83 -2.22 7.16 3.88
N LEU A 84 -1.07 7.33 4.53
CA LEU A 84 -0.09 6.30 4.78
C LEU A 84 -0.05 6.00 6.28
N PHE A 85 -0.46 4.79 6.65
CA PHE A 85 -0.35 4.26 7.99
C PHE A 85 0.86 3.34 8.05
N ARG A 86 1.68 3.49 9.09
CA ARG A 86 2.88 2.67 9.25
C ARG A 86 3.03 2.10 10.64
N ARG A 87 3.68 0.95 10.70
CA ARG A 87 4.01 0.29 11.96
C ARG A 87 5.29 -0.50 11.82
N THR A 88 6.16 -0.42 12.83
CA THR A 88 7.38 -1.24 12.88
C THR A 88 7.29 -2.22 14.05
N VAL A 89 7.41 -3.51 13.76
CA VAL A 89 7.47 -4.57 14.78
C VAL A 89 8.61 -5.51 14.46
N GLY A 90 9.51 -5.74 15.44
CA GLY A 90 10.63 -6.65 15.25
C GLY A 90 11.59 -6.25 14.12
N GLY A 91 11.65 -4.96 13.76
CA GLY A 91 12.45 -4.46 12.65
C GLY A 91 11.78 -4.53 11.27
N THR A 92 10.61 -5.17 11.16
CA THR A 92 9.81 -5.16 9.93
C THR A 92 8.83 -4.00 9.96
N GLU A 93 8.80 -3.23 8.88
CA GLU A 93 7.80 -2.17 8.66
C GLU A 93 6.61 -2.73 7.90
N PHE A 94 5.40 -2.36 8.33
CA PHE A 94 4.14 -2.65 7.68
C PHE A 94 3.50 -1.34 7.26
N LEU A 95 2.98 -1.31 6.03
CA LEU A 95 2.31 -0.16 5.46
C LEU A 95 0.86 -0.51 5.15
N LEU A 96 -0.03 0.44 5.42
CA LEU A 96 -1.36 0.52 4.83
C LEU A 96 -1.42 1.88 4.10
N THR A 97 -1.57 1.83 2.78
CA THR A 97 -1.72 3.01 1.93
C THR A 97 -3.16 3.07 1.47
N GLU A 98 -3.89 4.09 1.91
CA GLU A 98 -5.25 4.37 1.48
C GLU A 98 -5.20 5.46 0.42
N LEU A 99 -5.66 5.13 -0.78
CA LEU A 99 -5.73 6.00 -1.94
C LEU A 99 -7.20 6.33 -2.16
N THR A 100 -7.55 7.61 -2.22
CA THR A 100 -8.95 8.04 -2.28
C THR A 100 -9.16 9.02 -3.41
N ASP A 101 -10.25 8.83 -4.15
CA ASP A 101 -10.90 9.83 -4.99
C ASP A 101 -12.20 10.26 -4.30
N PRO A 102 -12.21 11.42 -3.61
CA PRO A 102 -13.39 11.90 -2.90
C PRO A 102 -14.53 12.34 -3.81
N GLU A 103 -14.26 12.73 -5.05
CA GLU A 103 -15.31 13.14 -5.99
C GLU A 103 -16.06 11.92 -6.54
N GLY A 104 -15.33 10.84 -6.84
CA GLY A 104 -15.89 9.57 -7.31
C GLY A 104 -16.36 8.62 -6.21
N GLU A 105 -16.06 8.92 -4.94
CA GLU A 105 -16.29 8.02 -3.79
C GLU A 105 -15.63 6.64 -4.00
N VAL A 106 -14.42 6.63 -4.57
CA VAL A 106 -13.64 5.41 -4.85
C VAL A 106 -12.38 5.38 -3.99
N ALA A 107 -12.06 4.22 -3.42
CA ALA A 107 -10.85 4.01 -2.66
C ALA A 107 -10.13 2.70 -3.01
N ILE A 108 -8.80 2.74 -2.99
CA ILE A 108 -7.93 1.56 -3.08
C ILE A 108 -7.07 1.51 -1.82
N LEU A 109 -7.14 0.40 -1.08
CA LEU A 109 -6.34 0.21 0.13
C LEU A 109 -5.30 -0.89 -0.11
N LEU A 110 -4.02 -0.53 0.02
CA LEU A 110 -2.88 -1.40 -0.18
C LEU A 110 -2.24 -1.72 1.16
N ALA A 111 -2.17 -2.99 1.55
CA ALA A 111 -1.56 -3.41 2.82
C ALA A 111 -0.42 -4.39 2.58
N GLY A 112 0.71 -4.24 3.26
CA GLY A 112 1.80 -5.21 3.15
C GLY A 112 2.99 -4.94 4.05
N GLY A 113 3.81 -5.98 4.25
CA GLY A 113 5.10 -5.87 4.93
C GLY A 113 6.19 -5.43 3.96
N VAL A 114 6.91 -4.37 4.32
CA VAL A 114 8.06 -3.87 3.57
C VAL A 114 9.24 -4.79 3.77
N GLY A 115 9.71 -5.35 2.66
CA GLY A 115 10.83 -6.25 2.58
C GLY A 115 12.19 -5.59 2.54
N ASN A 116 13.17 -6.43 2.18
CA ASN A 116 14.51 -6.00 1.90
C ASN A 116 14.53 -5.30 0.53
N GLY A 117 14.74 -3.99 0.56
CA GLY A 117 14.95 -3.15 -0.62
C GLY A 117 15.77 -1.92 -0.23
N ASP A 118 16.27 -1.18 -1.21
CA ASP A 118 17.12 0.00 -0.94
C ASP A 118 16.25 1.24 -0.74
N ARG A 119 15.67 1.36 0.46
CA ARG A 119 14.81 2.49 0.84
C ARG A 119 15.53 3.83 0.74
N GLU A 120 16.84 3.87 0.98
CA GLU A 120 17.60 5.12 0.91
C GLU A 120 17.85 5.53 -0.54
N ALA A 121 18.10 4.58 -1.45
CA ALA A 121 18.13 4.86 -2.87
C ALA A 121 16.75 5.31 -3.40
N VAL A 122 15.66 4.66 -2.99
CA VAL A 122 14.29 5.10 -3.31
C VAL A 122 14.02 6.52 -2.80
N ARG A 123 14.42 6.83 -1.57
CA ARG A 123 14.29 8.18 -1.00
C ARG A 123 15.03 9.22 -1.85
N ARG A 124 16.29 8.97 -2.18
CA ARG A 124 17.08 9.89 -3.00
C ARG A 124 16.48 10.09 -4.38
N ALA A 125 15.97 9.03 -5.01
CA ALA A 125 15.25 9.13 -6.28
C ALA A 125 13.97 9.97 -6.13
N ALA A 126 13.18 9.73 -5.09
CA ALA A 126 11.95 10.47 -4.83
C ALA A 126 12.18 11.96 -4.54
N GLU A 127 13.24 12.29 -3.80
CA GLU A 127 13.67 13.67 -3.55
C GLU A 127 14.17 14.36 -4.82
N ALA A 128 14.89 13.65 -5.70
CA ALA A 128 15.39 14.17 -6.96
C ALA A 128 14.27 14.44 -7.98
N GLU A 129 13.30 13.52 -8.06
CA GLU A 129 12.13 13.62 -8.95
C GLU A 129 11.06 14.57 -8.38
N GLY A 130 11.03 14.76 -7.06
CA GLY A 130 9.95 15.46 -6.36
C GLY A 130 8.65 14.65 -6.31
N ALA A 131 8.73 13.33 -6.50
CA ALA A 131 7.59 12.41 -6.46
C ALA A 131 7.99 11.03 -5.93
N MET A 132 7.09 10.38 -5.22
CA MET A 132 7.20 8.98 -4.84
C MET A 132 6.16 8.16 -5.59
N TYR A 133 6.52 6.94 -6.00
CA TYR A 133 5.58 6.05 -6.69
C TYR A 133 5.21 4.83 -5.87
N THR A 134 3.96 4.41 -6.03
CA THR A 134 3.46 3.10 -5.60
C THR A 134 3.02 2.32 -6.82
N HIS A 135 3.51 1.10 -6.98
CA HIS A 135 3.13 0.20 -8.07
C HIS A 135 2.41 -1.01 -7.51
N VAL A 136 1.42 -1.49 -8.26
CA VAL A 136 0.73 -2.74 -7.97
C VAL A 136 0.98 -3.72 -9.12
N GLN A 137 1.40 -4.93 -8.77
CA GLN A 137 1.61 -6.00 -9.74
C GLN A 137 1.20 -7.35 -9.17
N LEU A 138 0.93 -8.31 -10.04
CA LEU A 138 0.72 -9.71 -9.67
C LEU A 138 2.04 -10.44 -9.45
N LEU A 139 1.95 -11.64 -8.90
CA LEU A 139 3.11 -12.52 -8.67
C LEU A 139 3.85 -12.89 -9.96
N ASP A 140 3.16 -12.89 -11.10
CA ASP A 140 3.75 -13.15 -12.42
C ASP A 140 4.35 -11.90 -13.08
N TYR A 141 4.50 -10.80 -12.32
CA TYR A 141 4.96 -9.49 -12.75
C TYR A 141 4.00 -8.73 -13.68
N THR A 142 2.77 -9.23 -13.86
CA THR A 142 1.73 -8.47 -14.55
C THR A 142 1.46 -7.17 -13.81
N HIS A 143 1.73 -6.04 -14.46
CA HIS A 143 1.48 -4.73 -13.89
C HIS A 143 -0.02 -4.41 -13.89
N LEU A 144 -0.54 -3.96 -12.75
CA LEU A 144 -1.94 -3.58 -12.59
C LEU A 144 -2.14 -2.06 -12.69
N GLY A 145 -1.24 -1.28 -12.09
CA GLY A 145 -1.32 0.18 -12.10
C GLY A 145 -0.26 0.83 -11.21
N SER A 146 -0.09 2.14 -11.41
CA SER A 146 0.85 2.98 -10.67
C SER A 146 0.14 4.20 -10.09
N PHE A 147 0.71 4.73 -9.02
CA PHE A 147 0.28 5.97 -8.40
C PHE A 147 1.50 6.86 -8.15
N ARG A 148 1.33 8.15 -8.34
CA ARG A 148 2.29 9.20 -8.02
C ARG A 148 1.86 9.89 -6.74
N HIS A 149 2.80 10.22 -5.85
CA HIS A 149 2.55 10.84 -4.56
C HIS A 149 3.53 11.96 -4.26
N ASP A 150 3.13 12.86 -3.37
CA ASP A 150 4.08 13.69 -2.63
C ASP A 150 5.05 12.78 -1.85
N PRO A 151 6.37 13.03 -1.89
CA PRO A 151 7.35 12.13 -1.28
C PRO A 151 7.40 12.21 0.26
N GLY A 152 7.14 13.38 0.84
CA GLY A 152 7.29 13.63 2.29
C GLY A 152 6.65 12.58 3.19
N PRO A 153 5.35 12.28 3.03
CA PRO A 153 4.64 11.31 3.85
C PRO A 153 5.25 9.91 3.91
N PHE A 154 6.06 9.49 2.93
CA PHE A 154 6.73 8.19 2.93
C PHE A 154 8.00 8.16 3.79
N PHE A 155 8.63 9.31 4.03
CA PHE A 155 9.91 9.41 4.72
C PHE A 155 9.82 10.11 6.08
N ASP A 156 8.68 10.76 6.36
CA ASP A 156 8.39 11.36 7.66
C ASP A 156 8.18 10.33 8.78
N ALA A 157 8.30 10.78 10.03
CA ALA A 157 8.04 9.92 11.19
C ALA A 157 6.54 9.72 11.42
N GLY A 158 6.10 8.47 11.50
CA GLY A 158 4.70 8.12 11.80
C GLY A 158 3.79 8.13 10.58
N ASN A 159 2.48 8.21 10.80
CA ASN A 159 1.51 8.22 9.71
C ASN A 159 1.60 9.55 8.93
N GLY A 160 1.31 9.48 7.63
CA GLY A 160 1.39 10.63 6.73
C GLY A 160 0.13 10.77 5.89
N ARG A 161 -0.14 11.99 5.43
CA ARG A 161 -1.19 12.28 4.45
C ARG A 161 -0.62 13.23 3.41
N GLY A 162 -1.00 13.06 2.16
CA GLY A 162 -0.55 13.93 1.09
C GLY A 162 -1.44 13.86 -0.13
N ASN A 163 -1.02 14.53 -1.18
CA ASN A 163 -1.67 14.45 -2.48
C ASN A 163 -0.99 13.39 -3.34
N GLY A 164 -1.75 12.87 -4.28
CA GLY A 164 -1.24 11.95 -5.26
C GLY A 164 -2.03 12.01 -6.55
N GLY A 165 -1.96 10.91 -7.27
CA GLY A 165 -2.78 10.67 -8.43
C GLY A 165 -2.47 9.29 -8.97
N ARG A 166 -3.43 8.74 -9.69
CA ARG A 166 -3.17 7.67 -10.64
C ARG A 166 -2.07 8.10 -11.62
N ASP A 167 -1.16 7.16 -11.90
CA ASP A 167 -0.11 7.30 -12.90
C ASP A 167 -0.40 6.29 -14.02
N ASP A 168 -0.62 6.79 -15.23
CA ASP A 168 -1.07 5.97 -16.37
C ASP A 168 0.05 5.17 -17.04
N GLY A 169 1.30 5.31 -16.58
CA GLY A 169 2.48 4.71 -17.20
C GLY A 169 2.95 5.42 -18.46
#